data_AF-A0A972R7C3-F1
#
_entry.id   AF-A0A972R7C3-F1
#
_cell.length_a   1.000
_cell.length_b   1.000
_cell.length_c   1.000
_cell.angle_alpha   90.00
_cell.angle_beta   90.00
_cell.angle_gamma   90.00
#
_symmetry.space_group_name_H-M   'P 1'
#
loop_
_entity.id
_entity.type
_entity.pdbx_description
1 polymer ?
#
loop_
_entity_poly.entity_id
_entity_poly.type
_entity_poly.pdbx_seq_one_letter_code
_entity_poly.pdbx_strand_id
1 'polypeptide(L)'
;WIGAPADGFDVFSIGAVDGDGNRAEFSSIGPTADGRTKPILMAKGQGSTIADDGEGVTFGSGTSFSSPIMAGMTACLMQAYPNKTPGEIMESLKDSGNNSGSPDNYMGWGIPDFMQAFSILTIIENDDIYFRDLVNVFPNPFSRHLDMFVLYKNSGRLKYRLSDNVGKHILSGETDVRPGQVVSLSHGIDKLGDGVYFLQITMGNHTEVEKVFKVN
;
A
#
# COMPACT_ATOMS: atom_id res chain seq x y z
N TRP A 1 18.19 28.20 -0.06
CA TRP A 1 16.79 28.48 -0.42
C TRP A 1 16.38 27.48 -1.49
N ILE A 2 15.11 27.08 -1.52
CA ILE A 2 14.56 26.18 -2.54
C ILE A 2 13.90 27.03 -3.63
N GLY A 3 14.32 26.84 -4.87
CA GLY A 3 13.81 27.59 -6.03
C GLY A 3 13.28 26.68 -7.13
N ALA A 4 12.72 27.31 -8.15
CA ALA A 4 12.21 26.61 -9.32
C ALA A 4 13.30 25.78 -10.03
N PRO A 5 13.00 24.54 -10.46
CA PRO A 5 11.69 23.85 -10.37
C PRO A 5 11.50 23.03 -9.08
N ALA A 6 12.48 22.98 -8.17
CA ALA A 6 12.43 22.12 -6.98
C ALA A 6 11.30 22.50 -5.99
N ASP A 7 10.86 23.76 -6.02
CA ASP A 7 9.72 24.26 -5.27
C ASP A 7 8.35 23.81 -5.83
N GLY A 8 8.28 23.14 -6.97
CA GLY A 8 7.04 22.64 -7.56
C GLY A 8 6.26 21.71 -6.60
N PHE A 9 4.93 21.74 -6.69
CA PHE A 9 4.04 20.92 -5.84
C PHE A 9 4.31 19.43 -6.02
N ASP A 10 4.29 18.97 -7.26
CA ASP A 10 4.46 17.54 -7.60
C ASP A 10 5.91 17.19 -7.96
N VAL A 11 6.86 18.07 -7.66
CA VAL A 11 8.29 17.84 -7.95
C VAL A 11 8.94 17.14 -6.78
N PHE A 12 9.51 15.97 -7.04
CA PHE A 12 10.25 15.20 -6.03
C PHE A 12 11.67 15.76 -5.83
N SER A 13 11.79 16.80 -5.01
CA SER A 13 13.06 17.49 -4.76
C SER A 13 13.93 16.71 -3.78
N ILE A 14 15.19 16.46 -4.16
CA ILE A 14 16.13 15.64 -3.40
C ILE A 14 17.27 16.50 -2.85
N GLY A 15 17.50 16.45 -1.54
CA GLY A 15 18.64 17.06 -0.88
C GLY A 15 19.85 16.12 -0.81
N ALA A 16 20.98 16.68 -0.40
CA ALA A 16 22.26 15.95 -0.35
C ALA A 16 22.72 15.63 1.06
N VAL A 17 23.17 14.39 1.25
CA VAL A 17 23.92 13.93 2.44
C VAL A 17 25.30 13.40 2.04
N ASP A 18 26.19 13.27 3.00
CA ASP A 18 27.46 12.55 2.88
C ASP A 18 27.29 11.02 3.08
N GLY A 19 28.41 10.29 3.12
CA GLY A 19 28.40 8.83 3.32
C GLY A 19 27.96 8.38 4.71
N ASP A 20 28.00 9.28 5.70
CA ASP A 20 27.57 9.02 7.08
C ASP A 20 26.11 9.43 7.32
N GLY A 21 25.45 10.00 6.30
CA GLY A 21 24.07 10.46 6.37
C GLY A 21 23.90 11.88 6.91
N ASN A 22 25.00 12.61 7.13
CA ASN A 22 24.91 14.02 7.54
C ASN A 22 24.57 14.90 6.33
N ARG A 23 23.74 15.93 6.53
CA ARG A 23 23.39 16.87 5.46
C ARG A 23 24.64 17.57 4.92
N ALA A 24 24.85 17.48 3.62
CA ALA A 24 25.95 18.17 2.96
C ALA A 24 25.77 19.70 3.05
N GLU A 25 26.81 20.44 3.43
CA GLU A 25 26.74 21.89 3.69
C GLU A 25 26.08 22.69 2.54
N PHE A 26 26.34 22.30 1.29
CA PHE A 26 25.77 22.94 0.10
C PHE A 26 24.29 22.60 -0.18
N SER A 27 23.70 21.62 0.52
CA SER A 27 22.31 21.23 0.29
C SER A 27 21.38 22.37 0.67
N SER A 28 20.55 22.78 -0.29
CA SER A 28 19.53 23.80 -0.05
C SER A 28 18.57 23.38 1.06
N ILE A 29 18.22 24.35 1.90
CA ILE A 29 17.29 24.23 3.00
C ILE A 29 16.02 24.99 2.61
N GLY A 30 14.87 24.40 2.90
CA GLY A 30 13.56 25.04 2.76
C GLY A 30 13.26 26.07 3.86
N PRO A 31 11.98 26.43 4.03
CA PRO A 31 10.84 26.01 3.22
C PRO A 31 10.87 26.61 1.82
N THR A 32 9.90 26.25 0.98
CA THR A 32 9.54 27.05 -0.20
C THR A 32 9.00 28.42 0.21
N ALA A 33 8.84 29.33 -0.76
CA ALA A 33 8.28 30.67 -0.51
C ALA A 33 6.87 30.66 0.10
N ASP A 34 6.09 29.60 -0.15
CA ASP A 34 4.74 29.38 0.39
C ASP A 34 4.71 28.47 1.63
N GLY A 35 5.87 28.12 2.21
CA GLY A 35 5.96 27.44 3.49
C GLY A 35 5.93 25.90 3.46
N ARG A 36 5.96 25.28 2.28
CA ARG A 36 6.02 23.81 2.17
C ARG A 36 7.41 23.28 2.52
N THR A 37 7.43 22.09 3.12
CA THR A 37 8.65 21.36 3.43
C THR A 37 9.36 20.88 2.17
N LYS A 38 10.57 21.38 1.95
CA LYS A 38 11.49 20.98 0.88
C LYS A 38 12.94 21.03 1.39
N PRO A 39 13.86 20.15 0.97
CA PRO A 39 13.64 19.01 0.07
C PRO A 39 12.67 17.97 0.66
N ILE A 40 12.16 17.04 -0.17
CA ILE A 40 11.24 16.00 0.31
C ILE A 40 12.04 14.87 0.94
N LEU A 41 13.10 14.40 0.28
CA LEU A 41 13.99 13.33 0.77
C LEU A 41 15.45 13.68 0.52
N MET A 42 16.32 12.87 1.09
CA MET A 42 17.78 13.00 1.01
C MET A 42 18.38 11.77 0.34
N ALA A 43 19.42 11.99 -0.47
CA ALA A 43 20.27 10.92 -0.98
C ALA A 43 21.74 11.38 -1.01
N LYS A 44 22.67 10.42 -1.09
CA LYS A 44 24.10 10.72 -1.12
C LYS A 44 24.41 11.68 -2.28
N GLY A 45 24.91 12.85 -1.93
CA GLY A 45 25.28 13.89 -2.89
C GLY A 45 26.67 14.44 -2.64
N GLN A 46 27.28 14.19 -1.48
CA GLN A 46 28.65 14.59 -1.19
C GLN A 46 29.58 13.37 -1.28
N GLY A 47 30.65 13.51 -2.06
CA GLY A 47 31.57 12.40 -2.34
C GLY A 47 30.87 11.21 -3.00
N SER A 48 29.90 11.46 -3.88
CA SER A 48 29.21 10.43 -4.66
C SER A 48 30.16 9.86 -5.70
N THR A 49 30.17 8.53 -5.86
CA THR A 49 30.94 7.86 -6.90
C THR A 49 30.26 8.11 -8.25
N ILE A 50 31.01 8.67 -9.20
CA ILE A 50 30.50 9.04 -10.53
C ILE A 50 31.39 8.47 -11.62
N ALA A 51 30.78 8.21 -12.78
CA ALA A 51 31.52 7.90 -13.98
C ALA A 51 32.02 9.20 -14.62
N ASP A 52 33.29 9.22 -15.02
CA ASP A 52 33.94 10.34 -15.69
C ASP A 52 34.48 9.88 -17.04
N ASP A 53 34.33 10.72 -18.07
CA ASP A 53 34.65 10.36 -19.46
C ASP A 53 36.16 10.28 -19.75
N GLY A 54 37.01 10.77 -18.85
CA GLY A 54 38.48 10.67 -18.94
C GLY A 54 39.11 9.76 -17.90
N GLU A 55 38.61 9.76 -16.66
CA GLU A 55 39.22 9.07 -15.51
C GLU A 55 38.52 7.76 -15.12
N GLY A 56 37.41 7.42 -15.79
CA GLY A 56 36.62 6.22 -15.52
C GLY A 56 35.72 6.40 -14.31
N VAL A 57 36.27 6.34 -13.09
CA VAL A 57 35.49 6.48 -11.84
C VAL A 57 36.14 7.50 -10.93
N THR A 58 35.38 8.51 -10.52
CA THR A 58 35.82 9.58 -9.62
C THR A 58 34.74 9.92 -8.59
N PHE A 59 34.95 10.97 -7.80
CA PHE A 59 34.01 11.45 -6.80
C PHE A 59 33.52 12.87 -7.11
N GLY A 60 32.20 13.08 -7.01
CA GLY A 60 31.55 14.36 -7.22
C GLY A 60 30.73 14.80 -6.02
N SER A 61 30.49 16.11 -5.89
CA SER A 61 29.60 16.67 -4.87
C SER A 61 28.57 17.63 -5.47
N GLY A 62 27.30 17.46 -5.09
CA GLY A 62 26.17 18.26 -5.54
C GLY A 62 24.84 17.52 -5.37
N THR A 63 23.76 18.28 -5.15
CA THR A 63 22.39 17.71 -5.17
C THR A 63 22.02 17.14 -6.55
N SER A 64 22.70 17.59 -7.61
CA SER A 64 22.65 17.00 -8.95
C SER A 64 23.06 15.53 -8.98
N PHE A 65 23.83 15.04 -8.01
CA PHE A 65 24.16 13.61 -7.88
C PHE A 65 23.16 12.87 -6.99
N SER A 66 22.61 13.52 -5.96
CA SER A 66 21.52 12.95 -5.15
C SER A 66 20.28 12.63 -5.98
N SER A 67 19.89 13.54 -6.90
CA SER A 67 18.70 13.37 -7.75
C SER A 67 18.71 12.10 -8.61
N PRO A 68 19.74 11.81 -9.44
CA PRO A 68 19.77 10.58 -10.25
C PRO A 68 19.95 9.31 -9.41
N ILE A 69 20.62 9.37 -8.25
CA ILE A 69 20.70 8.23 -7.32
C ILE A 69 19.29 7.86 -6.83
N MET A 70 18.52 8.85 -6.36
CA MET A 70 17.13 8.62 -5.96
C MET A 70 16.27 8.14 -7.12
N ALA A 71 16.44 8.74 -8.31
CA ALA A 71 15.66 8.38 -9.50
C ALA A 71 15.91 6.93 -9.92
N GLY A 72 17.16 6.45 -9.91
CA GLY A 72 17.49 5.06 -10.25
C GLY A 72 16.86 4.06 -9.29
N MET A 73 16.96 4.30 -7.99
CA MET A 73 16.34 3.45 -6.97
C MET A 73 14.80 3.49 -7.05
N THR A 74 14.22 4.67 -7.29
CA THR A 74 12.77 4.84 -7.48
C THR A 74 12.29 4.10 -8.72
N ALA A 75 13.06 4.10 -9.81
CA ALA A 75 12.73 3.34 -11.01
C ALA A 75 12.67 1.82 -10.74
N CYS A 76 13.59 1.28 -9.92
CA CYS A 76 13.51 -0.11 -9.48
C CYS A 76 12.23 -0.39 -8.67
N LEU A 77 11.84 0.53 -7.79
CA LEU A 77 10.61 0.39 -7.00
C LEU A 77 9.34 0.46 -7.87
N MET A 78 9.32 1.37 -8.85
CA MET A 78 8.25 1.46 -9.85
C MET A 78 8.18 0.20 -10.73
N GLN A 79 9.33 -0.40 -11.06
CA GLN A 79 9.38 -1.67 -11.79
C GLN A 79 8.78 -2.82 -10.97
N ALA A 80 9.02 -2.83 -9.65
CA ALA A 80 8.45 -3.84 -8.75
C ALA A 80 6.93 -3.70 -8.61
N TYR A 81 6.40 -2.46 -8.64
CA TYR A 81 4.99 -2.15 -8.48
C TYR A 81 4.41 -1.36 -9.66
N PRO A 82 4.23 -1.98 -10.85
CA PRO A 82 3.86 -1.28 -12.07
C PRO A 82 2.45 -0.66 -12.06
N ASN A 83 1.60 -1.07 -11.11
CA ASN A 83 0.24 -0.56 -10.96
C ASN A 83 0.14 0.61 -9.96
N LYS A 84 1.22 0.94 -9.24
CA LYS A 84 1.22 2.03 -8.26
C LYS A 84 1.43 3.37 -8.94
N THR A 85 0.69 4.37 -8.48
CA THR A 85 0.81 5.74 -8.94
C THR A 85 2.12 6.37 -8.43
N PRO A 86 2.66 7.40 -9.12
CA PRO A 86 3.83 8.12 -8.63
C PRO A 86 3.65 8.68 -7.21
N GLY A 87 2.41 9.07 -6.85
CA GLY A 87 2.07 9.53 -5.50
C GLY A 87 2.20 8.44 -4.45
N GLU A 88 1.67 7.24 -4.69
CA GLU A 88 1.82 6.10 -3.77
C GLU A 88 3.29 5.71 -3.58
N ILE A 89 4.08 5.69 -4.65
CA ILE A 89 5.52 5.45 -4.58
C ILE A 89 6.20 6.54 -3.73
N MET A 90 5.90 7.81 -3.97
CA MET A 90 6.47 8.92 -3.21
C MET A 90 6.10 8.86 -1.72
N GLU A 91 4.86 8.56 -1.37
CA GLU A 91 4.44 8.41 0.02
C GLU A 91 5.14 7.24 0.70
N SER A 92 5.28 6.08 0.03
CA SER A 92 6.02 4.95 0.59
C SER A 92 7.49 5.28 0.92
N LEU A 93 8.12 6.14 0.10
CA LEU A 93 9.48 6.62 0.32
C LEU A 93 9.56 7.67 1.43
N LYS A 94 8.53 8.50 1.58
CA LYS A 94 8.43 9.46 2.69
C LYS A 94 8.25 8.73 4.01
N ASP A 95 7.37 7.74 4.06
CA ASP A 95 7.08 6.93 5.25
C ASP A 95 8.30 6.10 5.67
N SER A 96 9.11 5.65 4.70
CA SER A 96 10.34 4.91 4.96
C SER A 96 11.57 5.76 5.30
N GLY A 97 11.40 7.09 5.33
CA GLY A 97 12.46 8.03 5.64
C GLY A 97 12.88 7.98 7.11
N ASN A 98 14.18 8.07 7.38
CA ASN A 98 14.69 8.11 8.77
C ASN A 98 14.30 9.37 9.58
N ASN A 99 13.62 10.34 8.96
CA ASN A 99 13.04 11.52 9.60
C ASN A 99 11.51 11.60 9.39
N SER A 100 10.85 10.50 9.01
CA SER A 100 9.43 10.47 8.66
C SER A 100 8.49 10.86 9.81
N GLY A 101 8.89 10.58 11.06
CA GLY A 101 8.11 10.91 12.25
C GLY A 101 8.11 12.40 12.62
N SER A 102 9.07 13.19 12.12
CA SER A 102 9.12 14.64 12.34
C SER A 102 9.82 15.37 11.19
N PRO A 103 9.22 15.41 9.98
CA PRO A 103 9.83 16.02 8.81
C PRO A 103 10.09 17.52 9.02
N ASP A 104 11.20 18.01 8.48
CA ASP A 104 11.60 19.42 8.62
C ASP A 104 12.20 19.98 7.33
N ASN A 105 12.52 21.27 7.32
CA ASN A 105 13.12 21.93 6.15
C ASN A 105 14.61 21.61 5.95
N TYR A 106 15.24 20.93 6.91
CA TYR A 106 16.67 20.62 6.91
C TYR A 106 16.94 19.27 6.23
N MET A 107 16.16 18.24 6.54
CA MET A 107 16.27 16.88 6.02
C MET A 107 15.03 16.42 5.25
N GLY A 108 13.93 17.17 5.25
CA GLY A 108 12.66 16.67 4.74
C GLY A 108 12.20 15.47 5.56
N TRP A 109 11.75 14.43 4.88
CA TRP A 109 11.45 13.11 5.46
C TRP A 109 12.71 12.25 5.67
N GLY A 110 13.89 12.75 5.30
CA GLY A 110 15.17 12.11 5.57
C GLY A 110 15.65 11.19 4.45
N ILE A 111 16.49 10.22 4.80
CA ILE A 111 17.03 9.23 3.87
C ILE A 111 16.07 8.03 3.86
N PRO A 112 15.48 7.67 2.70
CA PRO A 112 14.54 6.55 2.63
C PRO A 112 15.24 5.20 2.69
N ASP A 113 14.64 4.25 3.41
CA ASP A 113 14.94 2.83 3.28
C ASP A 113 14.05 2.22 2.18
N PHE A 114 14.68 1.78 1.08
CA PHE A 114 13.95 1.22 -0.08
C PHE A 114 13.35 -0.18 0.18
N MET A 115 13.91 -0.97 1.11
CA MET A 115 13.34 -2.25 1.52
C MET A 115 12.08 -2.04 2.36
N GLN A 116 12.12 -1.03 3.24
CA GLN A 116 10.95 -0.64 4.00
C GLN A 116 9.86 -0.04 3.10
N ALA A 117 10.22 0.82 2.13
CA ALA A 117 9.27 1.34 1.14
C ALA A 117 8.59 0.22 0.33
N PHE A 118 9.38 -0.78 -0.11
CA PHE A 118 8.85 -1.98 -0.77
C PHE A 118 7.86 -2.74 0.13
N SER A 119 8.20 -2.92 1.41
CA SER A 119 7.33 -3.59 2.37
C SER A 119 6.03 -2.82 2.62
N ILE A 120 6.08 -1.49 2.70
CA ILE A 120 4.91 -0.61 2.81
C ILE A 120 3.99 -0.80 1.60
N LEU A 121 4.55 -0.76 0.37
CA LEU A 121 3.77 -0.97 -0.85
C LEU A 121 3.14 -2.35 -0.92
N THR A 122 3.81 -3.38 -0.39
CA THR A 122 3.27 -4.74 -0.27
C THR A 122 2.07 -4.78 0.68
N ILE A 123 2.13 -4.10 1.82
CA ILE A 123 1.01 -4.03 2.77
C ILE A 123 -0.17 -3.29 2.14
N ILE A 124 0.08 -2.19 1.41
CA ILE A 124 -0.97 -1.47 0.69
C ILE A 124 -1.63 -2.35 -0.37
N GLU A 125 -0.87 -3.18 -1.10
CA GLU A 125 -1.45 -4.18 -2.01
C GLU A 125 -2.27 -5.25 -1.26
N ASN A 126 -1.88 -5.65 -0.06
CA ASN A 126 -2.64 -6.61 0.74
C ASN A 126 -3.89 -6.00 1.39
N ASP A 127 -3.86 -4.72 1.75
CA ASP A 127 -5.06 -3.98 2.16
C ASP A 127 -6.06 -3.89 1.00
N ASP A 128 -5.61 -3.67 -0.25
CA ASP A 128 -6.45 -3.77 -1.44
C ASP A 128 -7.04 -5.18 -1.67
N ILE A 129 -6.36 -6.24 -1.21
CA ILE A 129 -6.90 -7.61 -1.22
C ILE A 129 -7.98 -7.77 -0.13
N TYR A 130 -7.79 -7.24 1.07
CA TYR A 130 -8.86 -7.16 2.08
C TYR A 130 -10.04 -6.28 1.64
N PHE A 131 -9.84 -5.35 0.69
CA PHE A 131 -10.90 -4.51 0.12
C PHE A 131 -11.66 -5.16 -1.06
N ARG A 132 -11.23 -6.33 -1.56
CA ARG A 132 -12.01 -7.09 -2.56
C ARG A 132 -13.01 -8.04 -1.93
N ASP A 133 -12.63 -8.67 -0.83
CA ASP A 133 -13.48 -9.64 -0.17
C ASP A 133 -14.50 -8.89 0.71
N LEU A 134 -15.78 -9.12 0.45
CA LEU A 134 -16.87 -8.60 1.26
C LEU A 134 -16.84 -9.23 2.65
N VAL A 135 -16.50 -10.52 2.71
CA VAL A 135 -16.52 -11.31 3.94
C VAL A 135 -15.40 -12.36 3.95
N ASN A 136 -14.96 -12.75 5.14
CA ASN A 136 -14.27 -14.02 5.35
C ASN A 136 -15.27 -15.06 5.87
N VAL A 137 -15.33 -16.24 5.25
CA VAL A 137 -16.32 -17.28 5.54
C VAL A 137 -15.69 -18.46 6.29
N PHE A 138 -16.19 -18.77 7.48
CA PHE A 138 -15.65 -19.84 8.33
C PHE A 138 -16.72 -20.48 9.24
N PRO A 139 -16.49 -21.70 9.76
CA PRO A 139 -15.45 -22.63 9.35
C PRO A 139 -15.71 -23.14 7.93
N ASN A 140 -14.66 -23.45 7.17
CA ASN A 140 -14.78 -24.12 5.88
C ASN A 140 -13.72 -25.23 5.82
N PRO A 141 -14.08 -26.53 5.97
CA PRO A 141 -15.44 -27.09 5.98
C PRO A 141 -16.32 -26.72 7.19
N PHE A 142 -17.64 -26.67 6.99
CA PHE A 142 -18.64 -26.39 8.03
C PHE A 142 -19.51 -27.60 8.37
N SER A 143 -20.06 -27.61 9.59
CA SER A 143 -20.96 -28.68 10.06
C SER A 143 -22.34 -28.18 10.49
N ARG A 144 -22.41 -27.23 11.44
CA ARG A 144 -23.68 -26.74 12.01
C ARG A 144 -23.97 -25.28 11.76
N HIS A 145 -22.92 -24.48 11.57
CA HIS A 145 -23.00 -23.05 11.33
C HIS A 145 -21.93 -22.66 10.32
N LEU A 146 -22.18 -21.54 9.64
CA LEU A 146 -21.26 -20.86 8.75
C LEU A 146 -21.33 -19.38 9.08
N ASP A 147 -20.20 -18.81 9.49
CA ASP A 147 -20.05 -17.42 9.88
C ASP A 147 -19.39 -16.63 8.74
N MET A 148 -19.88 -15.41 8.54
CA MET A 148 -19.31 -14.42 7.63
C MET A 148 -18.79 -13.25 8.46
N PHE A 149 -17.48 -13.05 8.52
CA PHE A 149 -16.88 -11.87 9.12
C PHE A 149 -16.75 -10.76 8.08
N VAL A 150 -17.43 -9.64 8.29
CA VAL A 150 -17.51 -8.54 7.33
C VAL A 150 -16.19 -7.77 7.28
N LEU A 151 -15.49 -7.88 6.16
CA LEU A 151 -14.23 -7.16 5.87
C LEU A 151 -14.47 -5.82 5.18
N TYR A 152 -15.63 -5.66 4.53
CA TYR A 152 -15.91 -4.47 3.75
C TYR A 152 -15.96 -3.18 4.59
N LYS A 153 -15.29 -2.13 4.09
CA LYS A 153 -15.02 -0.86 4.82
C LYS A 153 -16.25 -0.02 5.18
N ASN A 154 -17.34 -0.15 4.42
CA ASN A 154 -18.55 0.65 4.62
C ASN A 154 -19.65 -0.20 5.24
N SER A 155 -20.41 0.41 6.15
CA SER A 155 -21.67 -0.18 6.59
C SER A 155 -22.67 -0.21 5.43
N GLY A 156 -23.51 -1.25 5.38
CA GLY A 156 -24.44 -1.43 4.27
C GLY A 156 -25.29 -2.67 4.41
N ARG A 157 -26.13 -2.91 3.40
CA ARG A 157 -26.99 -4.09 3.35
C ARG A 157 -26.28 -5.26 2.68
N LEU A 158 -25.92 -6.27 3.47
CA LEU A 158 -25.36 -7.53 2.98
C LEU A 158 -26.50 -8.47 2.61
N LYS A 159 -26.46 -8.98 1.38
CA LYS A 159 -27.35 -10.03 0.88
C LYS A 159 -26.55 -11.31 0.69
N TYR A 160 -27.09 -12.45 1.08
CA TYR A 160 -26.43 -13.74 0.89
C TYR A 160 -27.38 -14.77 0.28
N ARG A 161 -26.84 -15.68 -0.51
CA ARG A 161 -27.53 -16.82 -1.11
C ARG A 161 -26.63 -18.05 -1.10
N LEU A 162 -27.11 -19.14 -0.52
CA LEU A 162 -26.46 -20.44 -0.59
C LEU A 162 -27.14 -21.31 -1.66
N SER A 163 -26.33 -21.94 -2.49
CA SER A 163 -26.78 -22.86 -3.55
C SER A 163 -25.97 -24.16 -3.54
N ASP A 164 -26.53 -25.23 -4.09
CA ASP A 164 -25.79 -26.48 -4.32
C ASP A 164 -24.88 -26.42 -5.56
N ASN A 165 -24.21 -27.52 -5.88
CA ASN A 165 -23.28 -27.63 -7.02
C ASN A 165 -23.95 -27.60 -8.41
N VAL A 166 -25.28 -27.63 -8.48
CA VAL A 166 -26.06 -27.46 -9.73
C VAL A 166 -26.70 -26.06 -9.77
N GLY A 167 -26.46 -25.23 -8.76
CA GLY A 167 -27.01 -23.88 -8.64
C GLY A 167 -28.43 -23.83 -8.08
N LYS A 168 -28.95 -24.95 -7.54
CA LYS A 168 -30.25 -24.95 -6.87
C LYS A 168 -30.17 -24.12 -5.60
N HIS A 169 -31.12 -23.19 -5.45
CA HIS A 169 -31.25 -22.38 -4.24
C HIS A 169 -31.52 -23.25 -3.01
N ILE A 170 -30.74 -23.01 -1.94
CA ILE A 170 -30.90 -23.65 -0.63
C ILE A 170 -31.51 -22.66 0.36
N LEU A 171 -30.88 -21.50 0.53
CA LEU A 171 -31.37 -20.43 1.39
C LEU A 171 -30.83 -19.07 0.92
N SER A 172 -31.44 -18.01 1.43
CA SER A 172 -30.96 -16.65 1.23
C SER A 172 -31.47 -15.74 2.34
N GLY A 173 -30.79 -14.63 2.58
CA GLY A 173 -31.21 -13.61 3.52
C GLY A 173 -30.53 -12.27 3.25
N GLU A 174 -30.95 -11.26 4.01
CA GLU A 174 -30.33 -9.94 3.99
C GLU A 174 -30.29 -9.34 5.40
N THR A 175 -29.23 -8.61 5.70
CA THR A 175 -29.06 -7.92 6.97
C THR A 175 -28.19 -6.68 6.79
N ASP A 176 -28.45 -5.65 7.59
CA ASP A 176 -27.56 -4.49 7.65
C ASP A 176 -26.33 -4.88 8.50
N VAL A 177 -25.14 -4.52 8.01
CA VAL A 177 -23.86 -4.87 8.61
C VAL A 177 -22.94 -3.67 8.73
N ARG A 178 -21.97 -3.77 9.65
CA ARG A 178 -20.84 -2.85 9.80
C ARG A 178 -19.51 -3.61 9.69
N PRO A 179 -18.39 -2.92 9.37
CA PRO A 179 -17.07 -3.55 9.36
C PRO A 179 -16.78 -4.27 10.68
N GLY A 180 -16.24 -5.49 10.60
CA GLY A 180 -15.92 -6.33 11.75
C GLY A 180 -17.12 -7.05 12.40
N GLN A 181 -18.33 -6.92 11.85
CA GLN A 181 -19.48 -7.69 12.31
C GLN A 181 -19.40 -9.14 11.83
N VAL A 182 -19.86 -10.08 12.65
CA VAL A 182 -20.08 -11.48 12.26
C VAL A 182 -21.55 -11.70 11.95
N VAL A 183 -21.84 -12.34 10.81
CA VAL A 183 -23.17 -12.81 10.42
C VAL A 183 -23.17 -14.34 10.38
N SER A 184 -23.93 -14.96 11.29
CA SER A 184 -23.97 -16.42 11.42
C SER A 184 -25.18 -17.02 10.70
N LEU A 185 -24.92 -18.00 9.84
CA LEU A 185 -25.91 -18.87 9.22
C LEU A 185 -25.92 -20.19 10.00
N SER A 186 -27.00 -20.48 10.70
CA SER A 186 -27.16 -21.75 11.43
C SER A 186 -28.48 -22.46 11.11
N HIS A 187 -29.46 -21.75 10.58
CA HIS A 187 -30.78 -22.30 10.32
C HIS A 187 -30.87 -22.95 8.93
N GLY A 188 -31.23 -24.23 8.88
CA GLY A 188 -31.48 -24.97 7.64
C GLY A 188 -30.23 -25.56 6.98
N ILE A 189 -29.03 -25.17 7.43
CA ILE A 189 -27.77 -25.72 6.91
C ILE A 189 -27.30 -26.98 7.66
N ASP A 190 -27.82 -27.20 8.87
CA ASP A 190 -27.57 -28.37 9.71
C ASP A 190 -28.06 -29.68 9.07
N LYS A 191 -29.05 -29.58 8.17
CA LYS A 191 -29.68 -30.72 7.48
C LYS A 191 -29.09 -31.01 6.10
N LEU A 192 -28.07 -30.26 5.69
CA LEU A 192 -27.46 -30.43 4.38
C LEU A 192 -26.61 -31.70 4.33
N GLY A 193 -26.69 -32.42 3.21
CA GLY A 193 -25.80 -33.55 2.96
C GLY A 193 -24.37 -33.08 2.74
N ASP A 194 -23.40 -33.97 3.00
CA ASP A 194 -21.99 -33.71 2.75
C ASP A 194 -21.77 -33.35 1.28
N GLY A 195 -20.95 -32.33 1.02
CA GLY A 195 -20.70 -31.88 -0.34
C GLY A 195 -20.25 -30.44 -0.47
N VAL A 196 -20.24 -29.97 -1.72
CA VAL A 196 -19.83 -28.61 -2.09
C VAL A 196 -21.07 -27.75 -2.26
N TYR A 197 -21.04 -26.57 -1.66
CA TYR A 197 -22.04 -25.52 -1.81
C TYR A 197 -21.36 -24.20 -2.18
N PHE A 198 -22.12 -23.27 -2.73
CA PHE A 198 -21.65 -21.95 -3.13
C PHE A 198 -22.43 -20.87 -2.41
N LEU A 199 -21.74 -20.05 -1.63
CA LEU A 199 -22.28 -18.91 -0.92
C LEU A 199 -21.99 -17.64 -1.71
N GLN A 200 -23.01 -17.09 -2.35
CA GLN A 200 -22.93 -15.80 -3.01
C GLN A 200 -23.25 -14.69 -2.00
N ILE A 201 -22.35 -13.72 -1.88
CA ILE A 201 -22.49 -12.52 -1.03
C ILE A 201 -22.54 -11.29 -1.93
N THR A 202 -23.47 -10.37 -1.67
CA THR A 202 -23.63 -9.13 -2.42
C THR A 202 -23.78 -7.96 -1.46
N MET A 203 -23.02 -6.88 -1.68
CA MET A 203 -23.20 -5.62 -0.96
C MET A 203 -22.95 -4.43 -1.90
N GLY A 204 -23.94 -3.54 -2.03
CA GLY A 204 -23.92 -2.47 -3.03
C GLY A 204 -23.79 -3.04 -4.45
N ASN A 205 -22.75 -2.61 -5.17
CA ASN A 205 -22.45 -3.08 -6.53
C ASN A 205 -21.43 -4.23 -6.57
N HIS A 206 -21.00 -4.73 -5.42
CA HIS A 206 -20.00 -5.80 -5.31
C HIS A 206 -20.69 -7.14 -5.06
N THR A 207 -20.19 -8.19 -5.72
CA THR A 207 -20.64 -9.57 -5.49
C THR A 207 -19.43 -10.50 -5.46
N GLU A 208 -19.45 -11.40 -4.49
CA GLU A 208 -18.43 -12.42 -4.23
C GLU A 208 -19.12 -13.78 -4.15
N VAL A 209 -18.41 -14.86 -4.53
CA VAL A 209 -18.92 -16.22 -4.43
C VAL A 209 -17.87 -17.10 -3.77
N GLU A 210 -18.21 -17.60 -2.59
CA GLU A 210 -17.37 -18.46 -1.77
C GLU A 210 -17.77 -19.93 -1.92
N LYS A 211 -16.78 -20.79 -2.15
CA LYS A 211 -16.97 -22.25 -2.21
C LYS A 211 -16.83 -22.83 -0.82
N VAL A 212 -17.91 -23.40 -0.29
CA VAL A 212 -17.94 -23.96 1.08
C VAL A 212 -18.22 -25.46 1.07
N PHE A 213 -17.59 -26.19 1.98
CA PHE A 213 -17.68 -27.64 2.09
C PHE A 213 -18.50 -28.03 3.32
N LYS A 214 -19.60 -28.77 3.13
CA LYS A 214 -20.38 -29.35 4.23
C LYS A 214 -19.80 -30.70 4.61
N VAL A 215 -19.61 -30.90 5.90
CA VAL A 215 -19.31 -32.19 6.54
C VAL A 215 -20.25 -32.38 7.73
N ASN A 216 -20.88 -33.54 7.88
CA ASN A 216 -21.80 -33.86 8.98
C ASN A 216 -21.08 -34.38 10.23
#